data_AF-Q22WT6-F1
#
_entry.id   AF-Q22WT6-F1
#
_cell.length_a   1.000
_cell.length_b   1.000
_cell.length_c   1.000
_cell.angle_alpha   90.00
_cell.angle_beta   90.00
_cell.angle_gamma   90.00
#
_symmetry.space_group_name_H-M   'P 1'
#
loop_
_entity.id
_entity.type
_entity.pdbx_description
1 polymer ?
#
loop_
_entity_poly.entity_id
_entity_poly.type
_entity_poly.pdbx_seq_one_letter_code
_entity_poly.pdbx_strand_id
1 'polypeptide(L)'
;MLIQSSFVSFNNFTSSDNEGNLFLGQSQTVLIQKSNFNANKAQNGGAIQFLAIQTKIQFQESKFQQNSALSSGGALHFENINKCQVIFDRATIIQFNRALIGGGLRIVQTDQNKLQLPLFFPFSDNVLENIAEIYGNDSASYLQNIIIKNNNQINEYSFAFYKNLINAPNNFQNEYQRHAEIKQFRSGGLIDFRIYIVDEQNRYLSFSKDKLKQGNYSEDIDLELRNLQISINQLDSNKNLINGQQIIDFNQYDSVDQTFSLNDLQILGLLKSVQYFSINSTIYRNSVNKLPVLLSIEFRNCQIGEIIQNINALQICNQCLNGTYQLSDPQTLYQQSLKEKKDNNRCLNCPESALMCQGSTIKLKNGYWRKSNITDEIIACNSMINSCQAENPNSINYCSEGYIGPVCEQCDILGDVWKGSRYSEFLSKGICQTCGEDSKLWIYQILKIIILELYFIYVLGVFIQKFKYSQTCYYLRILKILPISSNSIKDYSGFYIKIILNYYQLSALLIAQPKVISIHLNWLNNIIGSGGVQVSLGSSCLASEKTIRQIGTILFQTQIQFFVPIVALALIPITLYYYKDFTKEQLRPYHDIIFYKSTYLQTSRKLTLQPNRLIS
;
A
#
# COMPACT_ATOMS: atom_id res chain seq x y z
N MET A 1 50.62 0.51 -45.07
CA MET A 1 52.00 0.03 -45.38
C MET A 1 52.58 -0.65 -44.15
N LEU A 2 53.05 -1.90 -44.23
CA LEU A 2 53.70 -2.59 -43.10
C LEU A 2 55.19 -2.21 -43.02
N ILE A 3 55.63 -1.78 -41.83
CA ILE A 3 57.04 -1.48 -41.53
C ILE A 3 57.45 -2.30 -40.31
N GLN A 4 58.54 -3.03 -40.47
CA GLN A 4 59.14 -3.86 -39.42
C GLN A 4 60.65 -3.58 -39.39
N SER A 5 61.10 -2.94 -38.31
CA SER A 5 62.52 -2.60 -38.09
C SER A 5 62.79 -2.55 -36.59
N SER A 6 64.03 -2.77 -36.16
CA SER A 6 64.38 -2.57 -34.75
C SER A 6 64.10 -1.13 -34.31
N PHE A 7 64.44 -0.15 -35.15
CA PHE A 7 64.17 1.26 -34.93
C PHE A 7 63.44 1.86 -36.14
N VAL A 8 62.33 2.55 -35.87
CA VAL A 8 61.54 3.29 -36.87
C VAL A 8 61.48 4.74 -36.46
N SER A 9 61.85 5.65 -37.35
CA SER A 9 61.76 7.09 -37.11
C SER A 9 61.10 7.80 -38.29
N PHE A 10 60.08 8.59 -37.99
CA PHE A 10 59.46 9.53 -38.91
C PHE A 10 59.73 10.94 -38.43
N ASN A 11 60.40 11.73 -39.25
CA ASN A 11 60.70 13.14 -38.96
C ASN A 11 60.14 14.01 -40.07
N ASN A 12 59.34 15.00 -39.71
CA ASN A 12 58.69 15.92 -40.66
C ASN A 12 57.85 15.19 -41.74
N PHE A 13 57.21 14.09 -41.35
CA PHE A 13 56.38 13.28 -42.24
C PHE A 13 54.95 13.84 -42.28
N THR A 14 54.35 13.92 -43.48
CA THR A 14 52.95 14.34 -43.64
C THR A 14 52.15 13.24 -44.35
N SER A 15 51.05 12.83 -43.73
CA SER A 15 50.06 11.91 -44.29
C SER A 15 48.69 12.58 -44.23
N SER A 16 48.14 12.92 -45.39
CA SER A 16 46.85 13.59 -45.49
C SER A 16 45.92 12.89 -46.48
N ASP A 17 44.63 12.81 -46.13
CA ASP A 17 43.55 12.37 -47.04
C ASP A 17 43.75 10.97 -47.64
N ASN A 18 44.42 10.08 -46.90
CA ASN A 18 44.71 8.72 -47.37
C ASN A 18 43.63 7.71 -46.95
N GLU A 19 43.37 6.74 -47.83
CA GLU A 19 42.66 5.50 -47.49
C GLU A 19 43.68 4.40 -47.12
N GLY A 20 44.00 4.34 -45.83
CA GLY A 20 44.96 3.42 -45.25
C GLY A 20 45.79 4.07 -44.15
N ASN A 21 46.38 3.24 -43.30
CA ASN A 21 47.26 3.68 -42.21
C ASN A 21 48.73 3.27 -42.44
N LEU A 22 49.59 3.84 -41.60
CA LEU A 22 50.91 3.26 -41.33
C LEU A 22 50.74 2.10 -40.35
N PHE A 23 51.21 0.92 -40.74
CA PHE A 23 51.16 -0.27 -39.90
C PHE A 23 52.58 -0.60 -39.43
N LEU A 24 52.85 -0.38 -38.15
CA LEU A 24 54.17 -0.55 -37.53
C LEU A 24 54.15 -1.81 -36.67
N GLY A 25 54.82 -2.86 -37.13
CA GLY A 25 54.81 -4.17 -36.49
C GLY A 25 56.16 -4.55 -35.91
N GLN A 26 56.15 -5.25 -34.77
CA GLN A 26 57.29 -6.00 -34.22
C GLN A 26 58.60 -5.19 -34.10
N SER A 27 58.48 -3.88 -33.90
CA SER A 27 59.63 -2.97 -33.79
C SER A 27 60.05 -2.82 -32.32
N GLN A 28 61.32 -2.51 -32.03
CA GLN A 28 61.75 -2.22 -30.66
C GLN A 28 61.28 -0.84 -30.26
N THR A 29 61.67 0.17 -31.04
CA THR A 29 61.43 1.58 -30.75
C THR A 29 60.86 2.30 -31.96
N VAL A 30 59.82 3.11 -31.74
CA VAL A 30 59.25 4.00 -32.73
C VAL A 30 59.32 5.44 -32.25
N LEU A 31 59.83 6.34 -33.10
CA LEU A 31 59.86 7.78 -32.88
C LEU A 31 59.08 8.49 -33.99
N ILE A 32 58.06 9.26 -33.61
CA ILE A 32 57.32 10.14 -34.51
C ILE A 32 57.59 11.58 -34.08
N GLN A 33 58.27 12.35 -34.92
CA GLN A 33 58.70 13.70 -34.61
C GLN A 33 58.24 14.69 -35.68
N LYS A 34 57.70 15.84 -35.25
CA LYS A 34 57.31 16.96 -36.11
C LYS A 34 56.43 16.54 -37.29
N SER A 35 55.61 15.52 -37.10
CA SER A 35 54.84 14.89 -38.18
C SER A 35 53.36 15.25 -38.10
N ASN A 36 52.69 15.28 -39.25
CA ASN A 36 51.28 15.66 -39.36
C ASN A 36 50.46 14.56 -40.04
N PHE A 37 49.43 14.07 -39.35
CA PHE A 37 48.50 13.07 -39.84
C PHE A 37 47.10 13.66 -39.84
N ASN A 38 46.59 13.99 -41.03
CA ASN A 38 45.32 14.68 -41.18
C ASN A 38 44.33 13.89 -42.04
N ALA A 39 43.07 13.75 -41.62
CA ALA A 39 42.00 13.21 -42.46
C ALA A 39 42.28 11.82 -43.08
N ASN A 40 43.12 10.99 -42.44
CA ASN A 40 43.38 9.64 -42.91
C ASN A 40 42.26 8.69 -42.43
N LYS A 41 41.95 7.68 -43.24
CA LYS A 41 40.90 6.70 -42.96
C LYS A 41 41.43 5.28 -43.05
N ALA A 42 41.20 4.46 -42.02
CA ALA A 42 41.62 3.06 -42.01
C ALA A 42 40.65 2.17 -41.22
N GLN A 43 40.90 0.86 -41.19
CA GLN A 43 40.12 -0.07 -40.36
C GLN A 43 40.36 0.19 -38.87
N ASN A 44 41.62 0.13 -38.43
CA ASN A 44 42.06 0.39 -37.06
C ASN A 44 43.19 1.42 -37.10
N GLY A 45 43.22 2.40 -36.21
CA GLY A 45 44.29 3.41 -36.21
C GLY A 45 44.25 4.24 -37.49
N GLY A 46 43.32 5.19 -37.60
CA GLY A 46 43.10 5.95 -38.84
C GLY A 46 44.37 6.57 -39.43
N ALA A 47 45.33 6.95 -38.57
CA ALA A 47 46.67 7.37 -38.97
C ALA A 47 47.71 6.25 -38.83
N ILE A 48 47.84 5.67 -37.64
CA ILE A 48 48.88 4.67 -37.33
C ILE A 48 48.30 3.52 -36.50
N GLN A 49 48.63 2.30 -36.90
CA GLN A 49 48.41 1.09 -36.11
C GLN A 49 49.75 0.48 -35.70
N PHE A 50 49.91 0.23 -34.41
CA PHE A 50 51.06 -0.41 -33.79
C PHE A 50 50.71 -1.84 -33.40
N LEU A 51 51.57 -2.79 -33.75
CA LEU A 51 51.44 -4.19 -33.37
C LEU A 51 52.73 -4.69 -32.73
N ALA A 52 52.64 -5.16 -31.48
CA ALA A 52 53.73 -5.83 -30.76
C ALA A 52 55.04 -5.02 -30.70
N ILE A 53 54.93 -3.71 -30.39
CA ILE A 53 56.11 -2.87 -30.13
C ILE A 53 56.67 -3.20 -28.75
N GLN A 54 57.98 -3.40 -28.65
CA GLN A 54 58.58 -4.04 -27.48
C GLN A 54 59.04 -3.06 -26.39
N THR A 55 59.68 -1.94 -26.75
CA THR A 55 60.32 -1.07 -25.74
C THR A 55 59.67 0.29 -25.63
N LYS A 56 59.49 1.02 -26.74
CA LYS A 56 59.13 2.44 -26.68
C LYS A 56 58.43 2.94 -27.93
N ILE A 57 57.38 3.74 -27.73
CA ILE A 57 56.76 4.59 -28.74
C ILE A 57 56.80 6.02 -28.22
N GLN A 58 57.39 6.93 -28.99
CA GLN A 58 57.56 8.32 -28.60
C GLN A 58 57.03 9.26 -29.68
N PHE A 59 56.20 10.21 -29.27
CA PHE A 59 55.67 11.27 -30.10
C PHE A 59 56.21 12.62 -29.65
N GLN A 60 56.70 13.41 -30.60
CA GLN A 60 57.27 14.73 -30.36
C GLN A 60 56.73 15.74 -31.37
N GLU A 61 56.20 16.87 -30.88
CA GLU A 61 55.71 17.99 -31.70
C GLU A 61 54.82 17.54 -32.89
N SER A 62 54.01 16.49 -32.71
CA SER A 62 53.25 15.87 -33.80
C SER A 62 51.74 16.13 -33.68
N LYS A 63 51.03 16.09 -34.81
CA LYS A 63 49.59 16.35 -34.86
C LYS A 63 48.85 15.20 -35.54
N PHE A 64 47.75 14.78 -34.90
CA PHE A 64 46.83 13.77 -35.42
C PHE A 64 45.41 14.35 -35.39
N GLN A 65 44.92 14.78 -36.54
CA GLN A 65 43.67 15.52 -36.65
C GLN A 65 42.73 14.90 -37.67
N GLN A 66 41.43 14.89 -37.36
CA GLN A 66 40.38 14.49 -38.31
C GLN A 66 40.53 13.09 -38.90
N ASN A 67 41.34 12.21 -38.30
CA ASN A 67 41.50 10.83 -38.76
C ASN A 67 40.28 10.00 -38.34
N SER A 68 39.93 9.00 -39.14
CA SER A 68 38.78 8.14 -38.90
C SER A 68 39.16 6.67 -38.98
N ALA A 69 38.87 5.91 -37.93
CA ALA A 69 38.89 4.45 -37.96
C ALA A 69 37.47 3.90 -38.17
N LEU A 70 37.33 2.86 -39.00
CA LEU A 70 36.06 2.14 -39.19
C LEU A 70 35.71 1.26 -37.98
N SER A 71 36.73 0.82 -37.22
CA SER A 71 36.60 0.06 -35.98
C SER A 71 37.15 0.85 -34.80
N SER A 72 38.48 0.85 -34.61
CA SER A 72 39.08 1.23 -33.34
C SER A 72 40.26 2.18 -33.45
N GLY A 73 40.39 3.09 -32.48
CA GLY A 73 41.53 4.01 -32.39
C GLY A 73 41.53 5.04 -33.52
N GLY A 74 40.72 6.09 -33.43
CA GLY A 74 40.43 6.95 -34.59
C GLY A 74 41.67 7.57 -35.23
N ALA A 75 42.69 7.94 -34.44
CA ALA A 75 44.02 8.22 -34.95
C ALA A 75 44.98 7.04 -34.74
N LEU A 76 45.07 6.53 -33.50
CA LEU A 76 46.10 5.58 -33.09
C LEU A 76 45.49 4.29 -32.55
N HIS A 77 45.97 3.15 -33.04
CA HIS A 77 45.60 1.84 -32.50
C HIS A 77 46.83 1.10 -32.02
N PHE A 78 46.83 0.63 -30.77
CA PHE A 78 47.93 -0.11 -30.17
C PHE A 78 47.47 -1.51 -29.83
N GLU A 79 48.18 -2.50 -30.36
CA GLU A 79 47.90 -3.92 -30.14
C GLU A 79 49.13 -4.63 -29.60
N ASN A 80 48.97 -5.39 -28.52
CA ASN A 80 50.03 -6.22 -27.93
C ASN A 80 51.29 -5.47 -27.50
N ILE A 81 51.14 -4.23 -27.02
CA ILE A 81 52.26 -3.36 -26.60
C ILE A 81 52.69 -3.57 -25.14
N ASN A 82 52.69 -4.82 -24.66
CA ASN A 82 53.03 -5.15 -23.27
C ASN A 82 54.41 -4.61 -22.88
N LYS A 83 54.49 -3.93 -21.74
CA LYS A 83 55.73 -3.32 -21.19
C LYS A 83 56.34 -2.21 -22.07
N CYS A 84 55.72 -1.86 -23.20
CA CYS A 84 56.15 -0.74 -24.03
C CYS A 84 55.82 0.59 -23.33
N GLN A 85 56.78 1.49 -23.31
CA GLN A 85 56.53 2.87 -22.88
C GLN A 85 55.90 3.65 -24.02
N VAL A 86 54.75 4.29 -23.76
CA VAL A 86 54.14 5.22 -24.70
C VAL A 86 54.29 6.63 -24.13
N ILE A 87 54.99 7.50 -24.86
CA ILE A 87 55.36 8.83 -24.38
C ILE A 87 54.92 9.89 -25.39
N PHE A 88 54.14 10.85 -24.90
CA PHE A 88 53.80 12.07 -25.62
C PHE A 88 54.55 13.24 -24.98
N ASP A 89 55.12 14.12 -25.79
CA ASP A 89 55.53 15.44 -25.30
C ASP A 89 54.33 16.38 -25.18
N ARG A 90 54.55 17.55 -24.57
CA ARG A 90 53.48 18.55 -24.37
C ARG A 90 52.97 19.18 -25.67
N ALA A 91 53.75 19.08 -26.75
CA ALA A 91 53.41 19.70 -28.04
C ALA A 91 52.61 18.75 -28.95
N THR A 92 52.56 17.46 -28.64
CA THR A 92 51.80 16.48 -29.42
C THR A 92 50.31 16.56 -29.11
N ILE A 93 49.48 16.63 -30.16
CA ILE A 93 48.02 16.77 -30.03
C ILE A 93 47.30 15.73 -30.91
N ILE A 94 46.32 15.05 -30.33
CA ILE A 94 45.42 14.10 -30.98
C ILE A 94 43.98 14.57 -30.74
N GLN A 95 43.35 15.16 -31.75
CA GLN A 95 42.04 15.79 -31.61
C GLN A 95 41.15 15.65 -32.85
N PHE A 96 39.84 15.74 -32.67
CA PHE A 96 38.83 15.63 -33.73
C PHE A 96 38.88 14.33 -34.52
N ASN A 97 39.42 13.25 -33.95
CA ASN A 97 39.44 11.94 -34.58
C ASN A 97 38.17 11.14 -34.21
N ARG A 98 37.82 10.16 -35.04
CA ARG A 98 36.59 9.37 -34.89
C ARG A 98 36.81 7.87 -35.02
N ALA A 99 36.16 7.07 -34.16
CA ALA A 99 36.11 5.61 -34.26
C ALA A 99 34.79 5.04 -33.70
N LEU A 100 34.60 3.72 -33.77
CA LEU A 100 33.57 3.05 -32.98
C LEU A 100 34.01 2.94 -31.51
N ILE A 101 35.26 2.53 -31.25
CA ILE A 101 35.84 2.48 -29.90
C ILE A 101 37.19 3.22 -29.87
N GLY A 102 37.40 4.11 -28.89
CA GLY A 102 38.66 4.85 -28.78
C GLY A 102 38.79 5.91 -29.86
N GLY A 103 38.04 7.01 -29.77
CA GLY A 103 37.92 8.00 -30.84
C GLY A 103 39.25 8.67 -31.18
N GLY A 104 40.12 8.91 -30.20
CA GLY A 104 41.51 9.34 -30.42
C GLY A 104 42.45 8.14 -30.53
N LEU A 105 42.48 7.31 -29.50
CA LEU A 105 43.29 6.09 -29.48
C LEU A 105 42.63 4.91 -28.78
N ARG A 106 43.06 3.70 -29.14
CA ARG A 106 42.68 2.45 -28.48
C ARG A 106 43.87 1.56 -28.18
N ILE A 107 43.92 0.97 -26.98
CA ILE A 107 44.90 -0.03 -26.59
C ILE A 107 44.21 -1.38 -26.34
N VAL A 108 44.66 -2.43 -27.02
CA VAL A 108 44.11 -3.78 -26.93
C VAL A 108 45.20 -4.83 -26.74
N GLN A 109 44.80 -5.96 -26.16
CA GLN A 109 45.66 -7.10 -25.86
C GLN A 109 45.01 -8.38 -26.39
N THR A 110 45.48 -8.86 -27.53
CA THR A 110 44.93 -10.03 -28.24
C THR A 110 45.73 -11.31 -27.99
N ASP A 111 46.97 -11.19 -27.51
CA ASP A 111 47.75 -12.35 -27.05
C ASP A 111 47.32 -12.81 -25.63
N GLN A 112 47.86 -13.95 -25.14
CA GLN A 112 47.50 -14.53 -23.84
C GLN A 112 48.06 -13.77 -22.61
N ASN A 113 48.80 -12.68 -22.81
CA ASN A 113 49.37 -11.89 -21.73
C ASN A 113 48.32 -11.00 -21.05
N LYS A 114 48.64 -10.57 -19.83
CA LYS A 114 47.80 -9.62 -19.09
C LYS A 114 47.94 -8.22 -19.69
N LEU A 115 46.81 -7.57 -20.00
CA LEU A 115 46.77 -6.15 -20.37
C LEU A 115 47.49 -5.30 -19.31
N GLN A 116 48.48 -4.54 -19.75
CA GLN A 116 49.14 -3.51 -18.96
C GLN A 116 49.02 -2.18 -19.70
N LEU A 117 48.30 -1.24 -19.09
CA LEU A 117 48.16 0.10 -19.64
C LEU A 117 49.45 0.91 -19.40
N PRO A 118 49.90 1.72 -20.37
CA PRO A 118 51.08 2.56 -20.18
C PRO A 118 50.90 3.56 -19.04
N LEU A 119 52.02 4.03 -18.48
CA LEU A 119 52.04 5.11 -17.52
C LEU A 119 51.38 6.36 -18.13
N PHE A 120 50.56 7.07 -17.34
CA PHE A 120 49.79 8.25 -17.75
C PHE A 120 48.61 8.01 -18.70
N PHE A 121 48.29 6.76 -19.07
CA PHE A 121 47.00 6.47 -19.68
C PHE A 121 45.87 7.00 -18.78
N PRO A 122 44.86 7.74 -19.30
CA PRO A 122 44.43 7.85 -20.71
C PRO A 122 45.05 8.99 -21.54
N PHE A 123 46.14 9.61 -21.09
CA PHE A 123 46.85 10.69 -21.81
C PHE A 123 46.01 11.95 -22.05
N SER A 124 45.24 12.37 -21.03
CA SER A 124 44.26 13.46 -21.13
C SER A 124 44.81 14.82 -21.58
N ASP A 125 46.11 15.05 -21.42
CA ASP A 125 46.76 16.30 -21.87
C ASP A 125 47.02 16.33 -23.38
N ASN A 126 47.03 15.16 -24.04
CA ASN A 126 47.39 15.01 -25.45
C ASN A 126 46.23 14.54 -26.31
N VAL A 127 45.29 13.77 -25.75
CA VAL A 127 44.15 13.17 -26.45
C VAL A 127 42.88 13.81 -25.94
N LEU A 128 42.31 14.72 -26.73
CA LEU A 128 41.15 15.52 -26.36
C LEU A 128 40.25 15.81 -27.56
N GLU A 129 38.97 16.04 -27.31
CA GLU A 129 37.99 16.41 -28.34
C GLU A 129 37.84 15.39 -29.48
N ASN A 130 37.99 14.10 -29.16
CA ASN A 130 37.72 13.01 -30.08
C ASN A 130 36.35 12.38 -29.80
N ILE A 131 35.83 11.61 -30.77
CA ILE A 131 34.48 11.05 -30.69
C ILE A 131 34.52 9.54 -30.95
N ALA A 132 33.90 8.77 -30.04
CA ALA A 132 33.66 7.35 -30.24
C ALA A 132 32.15 7.08 -30.27
N GLU A 133 31.70 6.21 -31.18
CA GLU A 133 30.27 5.84 -31.23
C GLU A 133 29.86 4.96 -30.05
N ILE A 134 30.74 4.04 -29.62
CA ILE A 134 30.38 2.98 -28.67
C ILE A 134 30.78 3.33 -27.24
N TYR A 135 32.08 3.55 -27.02
CA TYR A 135 32.66 4.09 -25.79
C TYR A 135 34.07 4.58 -26.11
N GLY A 136 34.67 5.38 -25.23
CA GLY A 136 36.08 5.70 -25.44
C GLY A 136 36.39 6.97 -26.21
N ASN A 137 35.62 8.06 -26.08
CA ASN A 137 35.79 9.28 -26.89
C ASN A 137 37.25 9.65 -27.19
N ASP A 138 38.07 9.88 -26.17
CA ASP A 138 39.49 10.20 -26.34
C ASP A 138 40.35 8.95 -26.40
N SER A 139 40.58 8.33 -25.26
CA SER A 139 41.34 7.08 -25.15
C SER A 139 40.47 5.97 -24.59
N ALA A 140 40.70 4.75 -25.08
CA ALA A 140 39.99 3.57 -24.64
C ALA A 140 40.89 2.33 -24.52
N SER A 141 40.50 1.43 -23.62
CA SER A 141 40.98 0.05 -23.57
C SER A 141 39.80 -0.94 -23.67
N TYR A 142 39.82 -2.01 -22.88
CA TYR A 142 38.63 -2.85 -22.67
C TYR A 142 37.72 -2.23 -21.62
N LEU A 143 36.45 -2.63 -21.63
CA LEU A 143 35.50 -2.35 -20.56
C LEU A 143 36.03 -2.94 -19.25
N GLN A 144 35.88 -2.22 -18.14
CA GLN A 144 36.56 -2.54 -16.88
C GLN A 144 35.61 -3.05 -15.81
N ASN A 145 34.37 -2.55 -15.77
CA ASN A 145 33.51 -2.75 -14.62
C ASN A 145 32.03 -2.85 -14.97
N ILE A 146 31.28 -3.41 -14.02
CA ILE A 146 29.82 -3.42 -14.03
C ILE A 146 29.27 -2.56 -12.87
N ILE A 147 28.18 -1.85 -13.14
CA ILE A 147 27.38 -1.12 -12.17
C ILE A 147 25.96 -1.69 -12.20
N ILE A 148 25.39 -1.98 -11.04
CA ILE A 148 24.05 -2.56 -10.92
C ILE A 148 23.12 -1.55 -10.26
N LYS A 149 21.93 -1.38 -10.83
CA LYS A 149 20.83 -0.63 -10.22
C LYS A 149 19.60 -1.51 -10.13
N ASN A 150 18.88 -1.39 -9.03
CA ASN A 150 17.56 -1.97 -8.89
C ASN A 150 16.56 -1.15 -9.71
N ASN A 151 15.77 -1.82 -10.55
CA ASN A 151 14.70 -1.20 -11.33
C ASN A 151 13.31 -1.47 -10.73
N ASN A 152 13.24 -2.23 -9.64
CA ASN A 152 11.98 -2.50 -8.97
C ASN A 152 11.35 -1.19 -8.44
N GLN A 153 10.25 -0.77 -9.06
CA GLN A 153 9.46 0.40 -8.66
C GLN A 153 8.62 0.15 -7.40
N ILE A 154 8.41 -1.13 -7.08
CA ILE A 154 7.68 -1.58 -5.90
C ILE A 154 8.75 -1.82 -4.84
N ASN A 155 8.77 -0.98 -3.79
CA ASN A 155 9.74 -1.04 -2.69
C ASN A 155 9.60 -2.32 -1.82
N GLU A 156 9.60 -3.51 -2.43
CA GLU A 156 9.48 -4.79 -1.72
C GLU A 156 10.72 -5.12 -0.89
N TYR A 157 11.90 -4.64 -1.34
CA TYR A 157 13.19 -4.86 -0.69
C TYR A 157 14.10 -3.64 -0.85
N SER A 158 15.06 -3.47 0.06
CA SER A 158 16.08 -2.42 -0.06
C SER A 158 17.27 -2.94 -0.86
N PHE A 159 17.80 -2.12 -1.76
CA PHE A 159 18.99 -2.44 -2.57
C PHE A 159 20.06 -1.36 -2.41
N ALA A 160 21.32 -1.79 -2.24
CA ALA A 160 22.49 -0.92 -2.22
C ALA A 160 23.62 -1.50 -3.08
N PHE A 161 24.34 -0.62 -3.79
CA PHE A 161 25.49 -1.01 -4.61
C PHE A 161 26.74 -0.22 -4.18
N TYR A 162 27.74 -0.93 -3.71
CA TYR A 162 29.00 -0.40 -3.21
C TYR A 162 30.12 -0.64 -4.23
N LYS A 163 30.86 0.42 -4.56
CA LYS A 163 32.03 0.37 -5.46
C LYS A 163 33.27 -0.27 -4.81
N ASN A 164 33.21 -0.57 -3.53
CA ASN A 164 34.27 -1.21 -2.74
C ASN A 164 33.67 -2.30 -1.84
N LEU A 165 34.53 -3.02 -1.12
CA LEU A 165 34.16 -4.17 -0.28
C LEU A 165 34.10 -3.83 1.21
N ILE A 166 34.06 -2.55 1.60
CA ILE A 166 34.08 -2.14 3.01
C ILE A 166 32.91 -2.75 3.79
N ASN A 167 31.76 -2.88 3.13
CA ASN A 167 30.53 -3.43 3.70
C ASN A 167 30.34 -4.93 3.42
N ALA A 168 31.30 -5.57 2.76
CA ALA A 168 31.26 -6.99 2.45
C ALA A 168 31.91 -7.82 3.58
N PRO A 169 31.49 -9.09 3.76
CA PRO A 169 32.13 -10.00 4.72
C PRO A 169 33.64 -10.18 4.42
N ASN A 170 34.46 -10.23 5.49
CA ASN A 170 35.93 -10.26 5.38
C ASN A 170 36.48 -11.40 4.51
N ASN A 171 35.80 -12.55 4.48
CA ASN A 171 36.21 -13.72 3.69
C ASN A 171 36.14 -13.49 2.16
N PHE A 172 35.43 -12.47 1.68
CA PHE A 172 35.27 -12.20 0.25
C PHE A 172 36.11 -11.04 -0.27
N GLN A 173 36.89 -10.37 0.58
CA GLN A 173 37.61 -9.14 0.21
C GLN A 173 38.68 -9.32 -0.88
N ASN A 174 39.22 -10.55 -1.05
CA ASN A 174 40.25 -10.84 -2.05
C ASN A 174 39.71 -11.44 -3.36
N GLU A 175 38.47 -11.91 -3.37
CA GLU A 175 37.88 -12.64 -4.50
C GLU A 175 36.93 -11.79 -5.35
N TYR A 176 36.50 -10.64 -4.81
CA TYR A 176 35.54 -9.74 -5.43
C TYR A 176 36.12 -8.32 -5.44
N GLN A 177 35.53 -7.44 -6.22
CA GLN A 177 35.93 -6.01 -6.24
C GLN A 177 34.83 -5.06 -5.77
N ARG A 178 33.57 -5.48 -5.87
CA ARG A 178 32.38 -4.67 -5.60
C ARG A 178 31.33 -5.51 -4.90
N HIS A 179 30.40 -4.84 -4.24
CA HIS A 179 29.37 -5.50 -3.43
C HIS A 179 27.99 -4.90 -3.69
N ALA A 180 27.04 -5.76 -4.03
CA ALA A 180 25.62 -5.46 -4.11
C ALA A 180 24.90 -6.13 -2.93
N GLU A 181 24.01 -5.40 -2.27
CA GLU A 181 23.32 -5.84 -1.07
C GLU A 181 21.81 -5.68 -1.25
N ILE A 182 21.06 -6.76 -1.00
CA ILE A 182 19.61 -6.76 -0.89
C ILE A 182 19.21 -7.13 0.55
N LYS A 183 18.32 -6.35 1.15
CA LYS A 183 17.72 -6.67 2.46
C LYS A 183 16.21 -6.81 2.41
N GLN A 184 15.68 -7.59 3.34
CA GLN A 184 14.25 -7.91 3.46
C GLN A 184 13.67 -8.60 2.21
N PHE A 185 14.49 -9.39 1.51
CA PHE A 185 14.07 -10.08 0.31
C PHE A 185 13.12 -11.24 0.63
N ARG A 186 12.06 -11.39 -0.17
CA ARG A 186 11.13 -12.51 -0.05
C ARG A 186 11.70 -13.73 -0.76
N SER A 187 11.76 -14.88 -0.08
CA SER A 187 12.14 -16.15 -0.74
C SER A 187 11.12 -16.51 -1.82
N GLY A 188 11.58 -16.74 -3.05
CA GLY A 188 10.74 -16.90 -4.25
C GLY A 188 10.37 -15.59 -4.94
N GLY A 189 10.88 -14.46 -4.47
CA GLY A 189 10.78 -13.17 -5.15
C GLY A 189 11.58 -13.12 -6.44
N LEU A 190 11.22 -12.16 -7.30
CA LEU A 190 11.94 -11.86 -8.53
C LEU A 190 12.91 -10.71 -8.30
N ILE A 191 14.07 -10.78 -8.95
CA ILE A 191 15.02 -9.68 -9.05
C ILE A 191 14.84 -8.99 -10.40
N ASP A 192 14.79 -7.66 -10.35
CA ASP A 192 14.81 -6.79 -11.52
C ASP A 192 16.03 -5.86 -11.44
N PHE A 193 17.07 -6.19 -12.21
CA PHE A 193 18.31 -5.42 -12.27
C PHE A 193 18.53 -4.79 -13.64
N ARG A 194 18.95 -3.53 -13.61
CA ARG A 194 19.61 -2.87 -14.74
C ARG A 194 21.10 -2.88 -14.53
N ILE A 195 21.80 -3.51 -15.46
CA ILE A 195 23.23 -3.72 -15.40
C ILE A 195 23.91 -2.85 -16.46
N TYR A 196 24.76 -1.93 -16.02
CA TYR A 196 25.55 -1.06 -16.86
C TYR A 196 26.98 -1.59 -16.94
N ILE A 197 27.53 -1.65 -18.15
CA ILE A 197 28.95 -1.93 -18.36
C ILE A 197 29.67 -0.61 -18.61
N VAL A 198 30.82 -0.41 -17.97
CA VAL A 198 31.61 0.83 -18.07
C VAL A 198 33.09 0.56 -18.32
N ASP A 199 33.74 1.53 -18.95
CA ASP A 199 35.19 1.55 -19.18
C ASP A 199 35.99 2.07 -17.96
N GLU A 200 37.30 2.26 -18.14
CA GLU A 200 38.20 2.78 -17.09
C GLU A 200 37.84 4.18 -16.58
N GLN A 201 37.15 4.98 -17.40
CA GLN A 201 36.74 6.36 -17.12
C GLN A 201 35.29 6.44 -16.62
N ASN A 202 34.66 5.29 -16.35
CA ASN A 202 33.25 5.13 -15.98
C ASN A 202 32.25 5.62 -17.04
N ARG A 203 32.63 5.63 -18.32
CA ARG A 203 31.69 5.89 -19.43
C ARG A 203 30.91 4.62 -19.74
N TYR A 204 29.62 4.78 -20.03
CA TYR A 204 28.74 3.66 -20.34
C TYR A 204 29.00 3.09 -21.73
N LEU A 205 28.90 1.76 -21.83
CA LEU A 205 28.81 1.07 -23.11
C LEU A 205 27.50 1.46 -23.82
N SER A 206 27.61 2.03 -25.01
CA SER A 206 26.47 2.40 -25.86
C SER A 206 26.59 1.72 -27.22
N PHE A 207 25.61 0.94 -27.69
CA PHE A 207 25.63 0.46 -29.08
C PHE A 207 24.22 0.24 -29.63
N SER A 208 24.10 0.24 -30.96
CA SER A 208 22.83 -0.10 -31.61
C SER A 208 22.72 -1.62 -31.74
N LYS A 209 21.76 -2.19 -31.04
CA LYS A 209 21.43 -3.62 -31.14
C LYS A 209 21.01 -4.02 -32.56
N ASP A 210 20.32 -3.14 -33.28
CA ASP A 210 19.89 -3.40 -34.64
C ASP A 210 21.07 -3.40 -35.62
N LYS A 211 22.02 -2.46 -35.48
CA LYS A 211 23.27 -2.50 -36.26
C LYS A 211 24.04 -3.79 -36.01
N LEU A 212 24.10 -4.26 -34.76
CA LEU A 212 24.73 -5.53 -34.42
C LEU A 212 24.00 -6.72 -35.05
N LYS A 213 22.67 -6.79 -34.96
CA LYS A 213 21.90 -7.89 -35.59
C LYS A 213 22.02 -7.93 -37.11
N GLN A 214 22.14 -6.78 -37.76
CA GLN A 214 22.31 -6.67 -39.21
C GLN A 214 23.74 -6.93 -39.69
N GLY A 215 24.71 -7.03 -38.77
CA GLY A 215 26.13 -7.19 -39.12
C GLY A 215 26.74 -5.93 -39.72
N ASN A 216 26.25 -4.75 -39.34
CA ASN A 216 26.74 -3.45 -39.83
C ASN A 216 27.99 -2.94 -39.08
N TYR A 217 28.38 -3.63 -38.00
CA TYR A 217 29.66 -3.37 -37.32
C TYR A 217 30.79 -4.15 -37.99
N SER A 218 32.02 -3.67 -37.84
CA SER A 218 33.20 -4.41 -38.29
C SER A 218 33.36 -5.73 -37.52
N GLU A 219 34.01 -6.71 -38.13
CA GLU A 219 34.15 -8.07 -37.58
C GLU A 219 34.70 -8.11 -36.15
N ASP A 220 35.73 -7.31 -35.87
CA ASP A 220 36.35 -7.21 -34.55
C ASP A 220 35.41 -6.62 -33.48
N ILE A 221 34.65 -5.58 -33.83
CA ILE A 221 33.66 -4.94 -32.95
C ILE A 221 32.44 -5.85 -32.75
N ASP A 222 31.97 -6.48 -33.82
CA ASP A 222 30.84 -7.41 -33.79
C ASP A 222 31.15 -8.59 -32.85
N LEU A 223 32.35 -9.18 -32.97
CA LEU A 223 32.82 -10.22 -32.06
C LEU A 223 32.92 -9.75 -30.61
N GLU A 224 33.48 -8.56 -30.36
CA GLU A 224 33.60 -8.01 -29.00
C GLU A 224 32.23 -7.82 -28.35
N LEU A 225 31.27 -7.23 -29.07
CA LEU A 225 29.92 -6.97 -28.56
C LEU A 225 29.10 -8.25 -28.37
N ARG A 226 29.17 -9.22 -29.30
CA ARG A 226 28.44 -10.49 -29.17
C ARG A 226 28.95 -11.36 -28.04
N ASN A 227 30.24 -11.26 -27.71
CA ASN A 227 30.86 -11.99 -26.62
C ASN A 227 30.55 -11.40 -25.24
N LEU A 228 29.84 -10.26 -25.15
CA LEU A 228 29.40 -9.70 -23.88
C LEU A 228 28.34 -10.60 -23.27
N GLN A 229 28.69 -11.17 -22.11
CA GLN A 229 27.78 -11.95 -21.29
C GLN A 229 27.95 -11.57 -19.83
N ILE A 230 26.84 -11.59 -19.10
CA ILE A 230 26.77 -11.38 -17.65
C ILE A 230 26.08 -12.61 -17.06
N SER A 231 26.67 -13.22 -16.03
CA SER A 231 26.09 -14.38 -15.37
C SER A 231 25.97 -14.19 -13.87
N ILE A 232 24.90 -14.71 -13.29
CA ILE A 232 24.70 -14.76 -11.84
C ILE A 232 24.79 -16.21 -11.39
N ASN A 233 25.82 -16.51 -10.60
CA ASN A 233 26.12 -17.86 -10.13
C ASN A 233 25.97 -17.96 -8.61
N GLN A 234 25.52 -19.12 -8.15
CA GLN A 234 25.38 -19.44 -6.74
C GLN A 234 26.74 -19.77 -6.12
N LEU A 235 27.01 -19.30 -4.90
CA LEU A 235 28.21 -19.72 -4.15
C LEU A 235 27.97 -20.94 -3.25
N ASP A 236 26.71 -21.18 -2.85
CA ASP A 236 26.32 -22.33 -2.04
C ASP A 236 25.04 -22.96 -2.62
N SER A 237 25.18 -23.96 -3.47
CA SER A 237 24.07 -24.63 -4.14
C SER A 237 23.14 -25.41 -3.20
N ASN A 238 23.56 -25.66 -1.95
CA ASN A 238 22.77 -26.43 -0.99
C ASN A 238 21.77 -25.56 -0.22
N LYS A 239 21.96 -24.23 -0.21
CA LYS A 239 21.16 -23.30 0.61
C LYS A 239 20.30 -22.32 -0.18
N ASN A 240 20.49 -22.27 -1.49
CA ASN A 240 19.73 -21.39 -2.37
C ASN A 240 19.49 -22.07 -3.72
N LEU A 241 18.46 -21.59 -4.43
CA LEU A 241 18.13 -22.02 -5.79
C LEU A 241 17.83 -20.77 -6.63
N ILE A 242 18.36 -20.73 -7.85
CA ILE A 242 18.01 -19.70 -8.84
C ILE A 242 17.20 -20.35 -9.94
N ASN A 243 15.97 -19.88 -10.14
CA ASN A 243 15.12 -20.27 -11.25
C ASN A 243 15.04 -19.12 -12.26
N GLY A 244 15.17 -19.44 -13.55
CA GLY A 244 15.12 -18.45 -14.64
C GLY A 244 16.44 -18.29 -15.39
N GLN A 245 16.53 -17.23 -16.19
CA GLN A 245 17.68 -16.97 -17.05
C GLN A 245 18.86 -16.38 -16.26
N GLN A 246 19.86 -17.23 -15.95
CA GLN A 246 21.06 -16.83 -15.19
C GLN A 246 22.12 -16.12 -16.03
N ILE A 247 22.06 -16.24 -17.37
CA ILE A 247 23.04 -15.69 -18.30
C ILE A 247 22.33 -14.69 -19.22
N ILE A 248 22.84 -13.47 -19.24
CA ILE A 248 22.37 -12.36 -20.07
C ILE A 248 23.41 -12.13 -21.16
N ASP A 249 22.96 -11.92 -22.39
CA ASP A 249 23.79 -11.61 -23.56
C ASP A 249 23.31 -10.31 -24.24
N PHE A 250 23.88 -9.99 -25.41
CA PHE A 250 23.52 -8.80 -26.18
C PHE A 250 22.04 -8.74 -26.60
N ASN A 251 21.30 -9.86 -26.57
CA ASN A 251 19.87 -9.88 -26.89
C ASN A 251 19.01 -9.25 -25.80
N GLN A 252 19.49 -9.12 -24.57
CA GLN A 252 18.78 -8.42 -23.49
C GLN A 252 19.31 -6.98 -23.28
N TYR A 253 20.21 -6.52 -24.15
CA TYR A 253 20.65 -5.13 -24.14
C TYR A 253 19.57 -4.18 -24.67
N ASP A 254 19.42 -3.05 -24.00
CA ASP A 254 18.60 -1.90 -24.37
C ASP A 254 19.51 -0.74 -24.80
N SER A 255 19.42 -0.35 -26.07
CA SER A 255 20.23 0.72 -26.67
C SER A 255 19.85 2.12 -26.20
N VAL A 256 18.63 2.34 -25.70
CA VAL A 256 18.18 3.66 -25.23
C VAL A 256 18.69 3.90 -23.82
N ASP A 257 18.48 2.94 -22.93
CA ASP A 257 18.88 3.03 -21.53
C ASP A 257 20.35 2.67 -21.30
N GLN A 258 21.03 2.10 -22.31
CA GLN A 258 22.41 1.61 -22.26
C GLN A 258 22.62 0.52 -21.19
N THR A 259 21.63 -0.36 -21.05
CA THR A 259 21.56 -1.36 -19.97
C THR A 259 21.31 -2.76 -20.48
N PHE A 260 21.88 -3.73 -19.78
CA PHE A 260 21.43 -5.12 -19.83
C PHE A 260 20.35 -5.30 -18.76
N SER A 261 19.17 -5.72 -19.20
CA SER A 261 18.03 -5.93 -18.30
C SER A 261 17.98 -7.38 -17.87
N LEU A 262 18.04 -7.61 -16.56
CA LEU A 262 17.79 -8.90 -15.95
C LEU A 262 16.39 -8.87 -15.35
N ASN A 263 15.45 -9.40 -16.10
CA ASN A 263 14.07 -9.53 -15.68
C ASN A 263 13.81 -11.00 -15.33
N ASP A 264 12.93 -11.25 -14.38
CA ASP A 264 12.37 -12.59 -14.09
C ASP A 264 13.36 -13.61 -13.49
N LEU A 265 14.43 -13.16 -12.82
CA LEU A 265 15.28 -14.07 -12.05
C LEU A 265 14.66 -14.33 -10.68
N GLN A 266 14.11 -15.54 -10.48
CA GLN A 266 13.53 -15.94 -9.21
C GLN A 266 14.61 -16.53 -8.29
N ILE A 267 14.71 -16.01 -7.07
CA ILE A 267 15.69 -16.49 -6.08
C ILE A 267 15.00 -17.07 -4.85
N LEU A 268 15.35 -18.31 -4.55
CA LEU A 268 14.91 -19.04 -3.37
C LEU A 268 16.09 -19.17 -2.39
N GLY A 269 15.80 -19.03 -1.11
CA GLY A 269 16.79 -19.17 -0.05
C GLY A 269 16.15 -19.52 1.28
N LEU A 270 16.98 -19.97 2.22
CA LEU A 270 16.53 -20.24 3.58
C LEU A 270 16.06 -18.94 4.25
N LEU A 271 14.92 -18.97 4.94
CA LEU A 271 14.38 -17.82 5.67
C LEU A 271 15.34 -17.37 6.79
N LYS A 272 15.38 -16.07 7.09
CA LYS A 272 16.29 -15.45 8.08
C LYS A 272 17.77 -15.77 7.85
N SER A 273 18.18 -15.89 6.60
CA SER A 273 19.57 -16.16 6.25
C SER A 273 20.07 -15.16 5.22
N VAL A 274 21.39 -14.98 5.18
CA VAL A 274 22.07 -14.25 4.12
C VAL A 274 22.67 -15.28 3.17
N GLN A 275 22.35 -15.15 1.89
CA GLN A 275 22.93 -15.98 0.82
C GLN A 275 23.79 -15.13 -0.10
N TYR A 276 24.79 -15.75 -0.70
CA TYR A 276 25.78 -15.07 -1.53
C TYR A 276 25.80 -15.62 -2.95
N PHE A 277 25.94 -14.71 -3.90
CA PHE A 277 25.96 -14.96 -5.33
C PHE A 277 27.11 -14.17 -5.95
N SER A 278 27.63 -14.68 -7.07
CA SER A 278 28.66 -14.02 -7.86
C SER A 278 28.07 -13.54 -9.17
N ILE A 279 28.20 -12.24 -9.45
CA ILE A 279 27.84 -11.64 -10.73
C ILE A 279 29.14 -11.48 -11.54
N ASN A 280 29.28 -12.35 -12.53
CA ASN A 280 30.45 -12.43 -13.38
C ASN A 280 30.15 -11.88 -14.79
N SER A 281 31.19 -11.51 -15.53
CA SER A 281 31.05 -11.09 -16.92
C SER A 281 32.29 -11.41 -17.74
N THR A 282 32.09 -11.62 -19.03
CA THR A 282 33.18 -11.88 -19.99
C THR A 282 34.15 -10.72 -20.14
N ILE A 283 33.76 -9.48 -19.80
CA ILE A 283 34.65 -8.30 -19.83
C ILE A 283 35.89 -8.50 -18.96
N TYR A 284 35.77 -9.26 -17.87
CA TYR A 284 36.84 -9.45 -16.90
C TYR A 284 38.02 -10.29 -17.41
N ARG A 285 37.86 -10.97 -18.56
CA ARG A 285 38.94 -11.74 -19.19
C ARG A 285 40.07 -10.83 -19.66
N ASN A 286 39.72 -9.72 -20.29
CA ASN A 286 40.65 -8.83 -21.00
C ASN A 286 40.89 -7.51 -20.24
N SER A 287 40.03 -7.16 -19.30
CA SER A 287 40.17 -5.98 -18.46
C SER A 287 41.40 -6.04 -17.53
N VAL A 288 41.75 -4.87 -16.99
CA VAL A 288 42.72 -4.76 -15.89
C VAL A 288 42.09 -5.32 -14.60
N ASN A 289 40.79 -5.04 -14.39
CA ASN A 289 40.00 -5.50 -13.25
C ASN A 289 39.40 -6.88 -13.52
N LYS A 290 39.98 -7.93 -12.94
CA LYS A 290 39.57 -9.33 -13.22
C LYS A 290 38.55 -9.93 -12.26
N LEU A 291 38.13 -9.20 -11.23
CA LEU A 291 37.31 -9.75 -10.16
C LEU A 291 35.81 -9.51 -10.39
N PRO A 292 34.92 -10.45 -10.05
CA PRO A 292 33.47 -10.30 -10.14
C PRO A 292 32.88 -9.37 -9.06
N VAL A 293 31.56 -9.19 -9.12
CA VAL A 293 30.76 -8.47 -8.10
C VAL A 293 30.10 -9.49 -7.16
N LEU A 294 30.23 -9.26 -5.85
CA LEU A 294 29.53 -10.05 -4.83
C LEU A 294 28.10 -9.55 -4.67
N LEU A 295 27.11 -10.42 -4.73
CA LEU A 295 25.72 -10.10 -4.39
C LEU A 295 25.35 -10.84 -3.09
N SER A 296 24.94 -10.10 -2.07
CA SER A 296 24.41 -10.64 -0.82
C SER A 296 22.92 -10.37 -0.70
N ILE A 297 22.13 -11.41 -0.41
CA ILE A 297 20.68 -11.33 -0.27
C ILE A 297 20.29 -11.80 1.13
N GLU A 298 19.72 -10.90 1.92
CA GLU A 298 19.15 -11.19 3.24
C GLU A 298 17.65 -11.50 3.11
N PHE A 299 17.28 -12.75 3.39
CA PHE A 299 15.91 -13.24 3.31
C PHE A 299 15.12 -12.96 4.59
N ARG A 300 13.93 -12.37 4.44
CA ARG A 300 12.99 -12.15 5.55
C ARG A 300 12.11 -13.37 5.83
N ASN A 301 11.41 -13.31 6.95
CA ASN A 301 10.25 -14.19 7.20
C ASN A 301 9.09 -13.87 6.26
N CYS A 302 8.24 -14.87 6.03
CA CYS A 302 6.97 -14.65 5.34
C CYS A 302 6.06 -13.76 6.18
N GLN A 303 5.33 -12.87 5.52
CA GLN A 303 4.44 -11.89 6.12
C GLN A 303 2.98 -12.31 5.98
N ILE A 304 2.09 -11.69 6.76
CA ILE A 304 0.65 -11.91 6.64
C ILE A 304 0.22 -11.62 5.19
N GLY A 305 -0.56 -12.52 4.60
CA GLY A 305 -0.91 -12.51 3.17
C GLY A 305 -0.01 -13.37 2.29
N GLU A 306 0.98 -14.04 2.88
CA GLU A 306 1.85 -15.03 2.23
C GLU A 306 1.64 -16.42 2.88
N ILE A 307 2.03 -17.48 2.18
CA ILE A 307 2.03 -18.86 2.66
C ILE A 307 3.41 -19.49 2.48
N ILE A 308 3.77 -20.43 3.36
CA ILE A 308 5.07 -21.10 3.30
C ILE A 308 4.97 -22.35 2.43
N GLN A 309 5.71 -22.45 1.34
CA GLN A 309 5.77 -23.66 0.52
C GLN A 309 7.16 -24.26 0.56
N ASN A 310 7.26 -25.58 0.70
CA ASN A 310 8.53 -26.29 0.60
C ASN A 310 8.77 -26.73 -0.83
N ILE A 311 9.91 -26.35 -1.41
CA ILE A 311 10.41 -26.88 -2.67
C ILE A 311 11.82 -27.39 -2.41
N ASN A 312 12.05 -28.69 -2.61
CA ASN A 312 13.38 -29.32 -2.49
C ASN A 312 14.14 -28.93 -1.20
N ALA A 313 13.46 -28.99 -0.05
CA ALA A 313 13.96 -28.60 1.27
C ALA A 313 14.15 -27.08 1.53
N LEU A 314 13.88 -26.21 0.56
CA LEU A 314 13.85 -24.75 0.74
C LEU A 314 12.43 -24.25 1.00
N GLN A 315 12.30 -23.26 1.87
CA GLN A 315 11.05 -22.58 2.18
C GLN A 315 10.88 -21.33 1.34
N ILE A 316 9.70 -21.19 0.74
CA ILE A 316 9.32 -20.08 -0.14
C ILE A 316 8.15 -19.35 0.49
N CYS A 317 8.15 -18.02 0.39
CA CYS A 317 7.02 -17.20 0.79
C CYS A 317 6.19 -16.87 -0.46
N ASN A 318 5.14 -17.65 -0.71
CA ASN A 318 4.26 -17.42 -1.85
C ASN A 318 3.15 -16.43 -1.45
N GLN A 319 3.00 -15.33 -2.19
CA GLN A 319 2.00 -14.31 -1.90
C GLN A 319 0.64 -14.70 -2.47
N CYS A 320 -0.42 -14.50 -1.70
CA CYS A 320 -1.78 -14.73 -2.17
C CYS A 320 -2.15 -13.73 -3.27
N LEU A 321 -2.45 -14.25 -4.47
CA LEU A 321 -2.80 -13.48 -5.66
C LEU A 321 -4.18 -12.84 -5.53
N ASN A 322 -4.50 -11.93 -6.45
CA ASN A 322 -5.82 -11.31 -6.53
C ASN A 322 -6.92 -12.38 -6.62
N GLY A 323 -7.95 -12.26 -5.78
CA GLY A 323 -8.99 -13.29 -5.60
C GLY A 323 -8.76 -14.20 -4.39
N THR A 324 -7.59 -14.12 -3.74
CA THR A 324 -7.26 -14.93 -2.56
C THR A 324 -6.57 -14.13 -1.46
N TYR A 325 -6.66 -14.58 -0.21
CA TYR A 325 -6.09 -13.91 0.95
C TYR A 325 -5.60 -14.87 2.04
N GLN A 326 -4.80 -14.34 2.98
CA GLN A 326 -4.44 -15.00 4.23
C GLN A 326 -4.19 -13.96 5.33
N LEU A 327 -4.88 -14.08 6.47
CA LEU A 327 -4.80 -13.11 7.59
C LEU A 327 -4.05 -13.66 8.81
N SER A 328 -3.88 -14.99 8.89
CA SER A 328 -3.13 -15.63 9.97
C SER A 328 -1.62 -15.59 9.72
N ASP A 329 -0.84 -15.68 10.79
CA ASP A 329 0.62 -15.74 10.71
C ASP A 329 1.09 -16.99 9.94
N PRO A 330 1.88 -16.84 8.84
CA PRO A 330 2.27 -17.96 7.99
C PRO A 330 3.08 -19.03 8.73
N GLN A 331 3.93 -18.63 9.68
CA GLN A 331 4.75 -19.57 10.44
C GLN A 331 3.89 -20.48 11.33
N THR A 332 2.92 -19.88 12.02
CA THR A 332 1.96 -20.60 12.86
C THR A 332 1.10 -21.55 12.01
N LEU A 333 0.58 -21.08 10.87
CA LEU A 333 -0.22 -21.88 9.94
C LEU A 333 0.55 -23.09 9.41
N TYR A 334 1.80 -22.87 9.00
CA TYR A 334 2.65 -23.93 8.49
C TYR A 334 2.94 -24.99 9.56
N GLN A 335 3.22 -24.58 10.80
CA GLN A 335 3.40 -25.51 11.91
C GLN A 335 2.13 -26.30 12.24
N GLN A 336 0.96 -25.66 12.22
CA GLN A 336 -0.33 -26.33 12.42
C GLN A 336 -0.60 -27.34 11.31
N SER A 337 -0.33 -26.98 10.05
CA SER A 337 -0.51 -27.88 8.91
C SER A 337 0.34 -29.15 9.04
N LEU A 338 1.60 -29.02 9.50
CA LEU A 338 2.46 -30.16 9.77
C LEU A 338 1.96 -31.05 10.92
N LYS A 339 1.49 -30.44 12.02
CA LYS A 339 1.01 -31.16 13.21
C LYS A 339 -0.30 -31.90 12.97
N GLU A 340 -1.25 -31.24 12.31
CA GLU A 340 -2.61 -31.75 12.12
C GLU A 340 -2.76 -32.60 10.84
N LYS A 341 -1.72 -32.64 9.98
CA LYS A 341 -1.78 -33.23 8.63
C LYS A 341 -2.97 -32.71 7.81
N LYS A 342 -3.37 -31.46 8.07
CA LYS A 342 -4.42 -30.74 7.34
C LYS A 342 -3.80 -29.64 6.51
N ASP A 343 -4.35 -29.41 5.32
CA ASP A 343 -3.92 -28.35 4.42
C ASP A 343 -4.49 -26.98 4.85
N ASN A 344 -4.07 -26.51 6.02
CA ASN A 344 -4.45 -25.20 6.56
C ASN A 344 -3.57 -24.08 5.98
N ASN A 345 -2.40 -24.42 5.42
CA ASN A 345 -1.42 -23.48 4.90
C ASN A 345 -1.66 -23.21 3.40
N ARG A 346 -2.79 -22.58 3.12
CA ARG A 346 -3.24 -22.21 1.78
C ARG A 346 -3.84 -20.82 1.77
N CYS A 347 -3.86 -20.20 0.60
CA CYS A 347 -4.62 -18.97 0.39
C CYS A 347 -6.12 -19.29 0.32
N LEU A 348 -6.93 -18.51 1.02
CA LEU A 348 -8.39 -18.64 1.04
C LEU A 348 -9.00 -17.80 -0.09
N ASN A 349 -10.07 -18.28 -0.71
CA ASN A 349 -10.81 -17.51 -1.72
C ASN A 349 -11.50 -16.31 -1.09
N CYS A 350 -11.63 -15.20 -1.83
CA CYS A 350 -12.36 -14.03 -1.34
C CYS A 350 -13.78 -14.41 -0.89
N PRO A 351 -14.25 -13.89 0.26
CA PRO A 351 -15.63 -14.07 0.67
C PRO A 351 -16.56 -13.30 -0.26
N GLU A 352 -17.81 -13.76 -0.42
CA GLU A 352 -18.80 -13.11 -1.30
C GLU A 352 -19.11 -11.65 -0.91
N SER A 353 -18.91 -11.33 0.38
CA SER A 353 -19.05 -9.99 0.96
C SER A 353 -17.91 -9.03 0.59
N ALA A 354 -16.82 -9.50 -0.03
CA ALA A 354 -15.71 -8.69 -0.47
C ALA A 354 -15.85 -8.25 -1.94
N LEU A 355 -15.45 -7.02 -2.23
CA LEU A 355 -15.28 -6.49 -3.58
C LEU A 355 -14.02 -7.04 -4.24
N MET A 356 -12.91 -7.01 -3.50
CA MET A 356 -11.63 -7.62 -3.89
C MET A 356 -10.86 -8.05 -2.64
N CYS A 357 -10.02 -9.08 -2.78
CA CYS A 357 -9.06 -9.45 -1.76
C CYS A 357 -7.74 -9.87 -2.42
N GLN A 358 -6.64 -9.55 -1.76
CA GLN A 358 -5.28 -9.89 -2.20
C GLN A 358 -4.35 -9.85 -1.00
N GLY A 359 -3.50 -10.88 -0.85
CA GLY A 359 -2.54 -10.96 0.24
C GLY A 359 -3.23 -10.90 1.61
N SER A 360 -2.96 -9.85 2.38
CA SER A 360 -3.54 -9.61 3.71
C SER A 360 -4.74 -8.65 3.70
N THR A 361 -5.15 -8.18 2.51
CA THR A 361 -6.17 -7.13 2.38
C THR A 361 -7.47 -7.69 1.84
N ILE A 362 -8.57 -7.35 2.49
CA ILE A 362 -9.95 -7.61 2.04
C ILE A 362 -10.66 -6.27 1.97
N LYS A 363 -11.13 -5.87 0.78
CA LYS A 363 -12.00 -4.70 0.61
C LYS A 363 -13.43 -5.18 0.57
N LEU A 364 -14.25 -4.70 1.51
CA LEU A 364 -15.65 -5.09 1.64
C LEU A 364 -16.55 -4.34 0.66
N LYS A 365 -17.66 -4.95 0.28
CA LYS A 365 -18.79 -4.29 -0.39
C LYS A 365 -19.58 -3.45 0.62
N ASN A 366 -20.32 -2.45 0.14
CA ASN A 366 -21.31 -1.75 0.95
C ASN A 366 -22.33 -2.73 1.54
N GLY A 367 -22.80 -2.43 2.76
CA GLY A 367 -23.72 -3.30 3.50
C GLY A 367 -23.04 -4.42 4.31
N TYR A 368 -21.71 -4.47 4.37
CA TYR A 368 -20.97 -5.43 5.20
C TYR A 368 -20.03 -4.72 6.18
N TRP A 369 -19.80 -5.35 7.33
CA TRP A 369 -18.91 -4.86 8.38
C TRP A 369 -18.03 -5.99 8.90
N ARG A 370 -16.80 -5.63 9.31
CA ARG A 370 -15.88 -6.54 10.00
C ARG A 370 -15.21 -5.84 11.18
N LYS A 371 -14.88 -6.62 12.20
CA LYS A 371 -14.27 -6.11 13.44
C LYS A 371 -12.90 -5.49 13.21
N SER A 372 -12.06 -6.10 12.39
CA SER A 372 -10.71 -5.62 12.13
C SER A 372 -10.18 -6.10 10.78
N ASN A 373 -9.01 -5.59 10.40
CA ASN A 373 -8.36 -5.97 9.14
C ASN A 373 -7.72 -7.37 9.17
N ILE A 374 -7.59 -7.97 10.35
CA ILE A 374 -6.96 -9.28 10.58
C ILE A 374 -7.96 -10.42 10.77
N THR A 375 -9.26 -10.11 10.74
CA THR A 375 -10.35 -11.11 10.83
C THR A 375 -11.12 -11.16 9.53
N ASP A 376 -11.54 -12.37 9.14
CA ASP A 376 -12.46 -12.65 8.04
C ASP A 376 -13.90 -12.90 8.52
N GLU A 377 -14.18 -12.67 9.81
CA GLU A 377 -15.53 -12.58 10.36
C GLU A 377 -16.24 -11.33 9.83
N ILE A 378 -16.99 -11.51 8.74
CA ILE A 378 -17.73 -10.44 8.06
C ILE A 378 -19.23 -10.65 8.27
N ILE A 379 -19.89 -9.61 8.77
CA ILE A 379 -21.31 -9.62 9.12
C ILE A 379 -22.06 -8.67 8.19
N ALA A 380 -23.22 -9.10 7.69
CA ALA A 380 -24.11 -8.25 6.90
C ALA A 380 -24.83 -7.22 7.79
N CYS A 381 -24.87 -5.97 7.33
CA CYS A 381 -25.55 -4.89 8.00
C CYS A 381 -27.01 -4.78 7.60
N ASN A 382 -27.78 -4.07 8.42
CA ASN A 382 -29.18 -3.82 8.13
C ASN A 382 -29.35 -2.93 6.89
N SER A 383 -29.89 -3.51 5.82
CA SER A 383 -30.09 -2.84 4.53
C SER A 383 -31.03 -1.64 4.60
N MET A 384 -31.91 -1.58 5.60
CA MET A 384 -32.86 -0.47 5.78
C MET A 384 -32.21 0.80 6.32
N ILE A 385 -31.08 0.67 7.04
CA ILE A 385 -30.35 1.80 7.62
C ILE A 385 -29.24 2.25 6.67
N ASN A 386 -28.65 1.32 5.91
CA ASN A 386 -27.55 1.57 4.99
C ASN A 386 -26.34 2.29 5.65
N SER A 387 -26.05 1.92 6.90
CA SER A 387 -25.00 2.56 7.70
C SER A 387 -23.59 2.07 7.38
N CYS A 388 -23.45 0.85 6.86
CA CYS A 388 -22.16 0.27 6.48
C CYS A 388 -21.79 0.63 5.04
N GLN A 389 -20.85 1.55 4.87
CA GLN A 389 -20.41 2.07 3.58
C GLN A 389 -18.90 1.86 3.38
N ALA A 390 -18.49 0.59 3.29
CA ALA A 390 -17.08 0.23 3.17
C ALA A 390 -16.39 0.75 1.91
N GLU A 391 -17.15 1.04 0.84
CA GLU A 391 -16.61 1.56 -0.42
C GLU A 391 -16.40 3.08 -0.39
N ASN A 392 -16.96 3.78 0.61
CA ASN A 392 -16.87 5.22 0.73
C ASN A 392 -15.53 5.62 1.39
N PRO A 393 -14.68 6.46 0.75
CA PRO A 393 -13.41 6.90 1.33
C PRO A 393 -13.58 7.75 2.60
N ASN A 394 -14.74 8.36 2.79
CA ASN A 394 -15.04 9.14 4.00
C ASN A 394 -15.54 8.25 5.15
N SER A 395 -15.69 6.94 4.95
CA SER A 395 -16.10 6.03 6.01
C SER A 395 -14.96 5.80 7.00
N ILE A 396 -15.31 5.73 8.29
CA ILE A 396 -14.38 5.37 9.36
C ILE A 396 -14.83 4.01 9.90
N ASN A 397 -13.93 3.02 9.94
CA ASN A 397 -14.25 1.64 10.34
C ASN A 397 -15.45 1.05 9.59
N TYR A 398 -15.56 1.35 8.29
CA TYR A 398 -16.65 0.93 7.41
C TYR A 398 -18.03 1.56 7.71
N CYS A 399 -18.13 2.43 8.70
CA CYS A 399 -19.36 3.14 9.04
C CYS A 399 -19.46 4.47 8.31
N SER A 400 -20.69 4.80 7.88
CA SER A 400 -21.07 6.11 7.38
C SER A 400 -21.09 7.15 8.50
N GLU A 401 -21.08 8.43 8.12
CA GLU A 401 -21.00 9.55 9.04
C GLU A 401 -22.07 9.50 10.13
N GLY A 402 -21.63 9.66 11.39
CA GLY A 402 -22.48 9.64 12.58
C GLY A 402 -22.78 8.26 13.16
N TYR A 403 -22.43 7.18 12.45
CA TYR A 403 -22.60 5.80 12.92
C TYR A 403 -21.29 5.21 13.45
N ILE A 404 -21.39 4.38 14.50
CA ILE A 404 -20.28 3.69 15.17
C ILE A 404 -20.71 2.30 15.67
N GLY A 405 -19.74 1.55 16.20
CA GLY A 405 -19.96 0.26 16.84
C GLY A 405 -20.08 -0.92 15.86
N PRO A 406 -20.29 -2.15 16.38
CA PRO A 406 -20.50 -3.34 15.55
C PRO A 406 -21.69 -3.14 14.62
N VAL A 407 -21.50 -3.43 13.32
CA VAL A 407 -22.56 -3.33 12.30
C VAL A 407 -23.07 -1.88 12.09
N CYS A 408 -22.37 -0.88 12.65
CA CYS A 408 -22.70 0.55 12.48
C CYS A 408 -24.15 0.90 12.85
N GLU A 409 -24.69 0.31 13.92
CA GLU A 409 -26.07 0.56 14.36
C GLU A 409 -26.18 1.54 15.54
N GLN A 410 -25.05 2.06 16.04
CA GLN A 410 -25.02 3.00 17.16
C GLN A 410 -24.66 4.39 16.67
N CYS A 411 -25.29 5.42 17.24
CA CYS A 411 -24.92 6.80 16.93
C CYS A 411 -23.73 7.27 17.77
N ASP A 412 -22.88 8.11 17.19
CA ASP A 412 -21.77 8.74 17.90
C ASP A 412 -22.24 9.88 18.81
N ILE A 413 -22.82 9.52 19.95
CA ILE A 413 -23.41 10.46 20.92
C ILE A 413 -22.34 11.37 21.56
N LEU A 414 -21.09 10.89 21.63
CA LEU A 414 -19.97 11.60 22.25
C LEU A 414 -19.10 12.38 21.25
N GLY A 415 -19.17 12.04 19.96
CA GLY A 415 -18.29 12.61 18.93
C GLY A 415 -16.86 12.04 18.99
N ASP A 416 -16.70 10.79 19.46
CA ASP A 416 -15.39 10.14 19.64
C ASP A 416 -14.75 9.75 18.31
N VAL A 417 -15.57 9.29 17.35
CA VAL A 417 -15.14 8.85 16.02
C VAL A 417 -15.27 10.00 15.02
N TRP A 418 -16.40 10.70 15.06
CA TRP A 418 -16.75 11.80 14.15
C TRP A 418 -16.49 13.16 14.82
N LYS A 419 -15.22 13.52 14.95
CA LYS A 419 -14.79 14.73 15.67
C LYS A 419 -15.46 16.00 15.12
N GLY A 420 -16.07 16.78 16.01
CA GLY A 420 -16.69 18.08 15.69
C GLY A 420 -18.21 18.05 15.54
N SER A 421 -18.86 16.88 15.61
CA SER A 421 -20.32 16.77 15.63
C SER A 421 -20.77 15.59 16.48
N ARG A 422 -21.89 15.75 17.18
CA ARG A 422 -22.51 14.69 17.99
C ARG A 422 -23.73 14.17 17.26
N TYR A 423 -24.01 12.88 17.39
CA TYR A 423 -25.08 12.21 16.67
C TYR A 423 -26.01 11.46 17.61
N SER A 424 -27.32 11.55 17.38
CA SER A 424 -28.33 10.83 18.16
C SER A 424 -29.52 10.43 17.29
N GLU A 425 -30.33 9.50 17.79
CA GLU A 425 -31.57 9.08 17.15
C GLU A 425 -32.67 10.14 17.40
N PHE A 426 -33.31 10.65 16.35
CA PHE A 426 -34.31 11.71 16.46
C PHE A 426 -35.75 11.25 16.14
N LEU A 427 -36.02 10.83 14.90
CA LEU A 427 -37.38 10.49 14.42
C LEU A 427 -37.66 8.98 14.37
N SER A 428 -36.62 8.18 14.14
CA SER A 428 -36.73 6.73 13.99
C SER A 428 -35.53 6.03 14.57
N LYS A 429 -35.78 4.95 15.30
CA LYS A 429 -34.74 4.06 15.83
C LYS A 429 -33.77 3.64 14.72
N GLY A 430 -32.47 3.76 14.96
CA GLY A 430 -31.39 3.39 14.03
C GLY A 430 -31.04 4.43 12.97
N ILE A 431 -31.68 5.60 12.91
CA ILE A 431 -31.23 6.70 12.03
C ILE A 431 -30.56 7.78 12.87
N CYS A 432 -29.25 7.96 12.65
CA CYS A 432 -28.44 8.93 13.35
C CYS A 432 -28.48 10.28 12.65
N GLN A 433 -28.78 11.33 13.39
CA GLN A 433 -28.77 12.71 12.91
C GLN A 433 -27.87 13.56 13.80
N THR A 434 -27.32 14.63 13.23
CA THR A 434 -26.51 15.59 13.99
C THR A 434 -27.36 16.25 15.08
N CYS A 435 -26.80 16.37 16.28
CA CYS A 435 -27.40 17.15 17.35
C CYS A 435 -27.38 18.63 16.95
N GLY A 436 -28.57 19.22 16.73
CA GLY A 436 -28.74 20.65 16.45
C GLY A 436 -28.60 21.53 17.70
N GLU A 437 -28.82 22.84 17.54
CA GLU A 437 -28.78 23.82 18.64
C GLU A 437 -29.76 23.44 19.78
N ASP A 438 -29.26 23.50 21.02
CA ASP A 438 -30.00 23.13 22.24
C ASP A 438 -31.38 23.81 22.35
N SER A 439 -31.50 25.05 21.88
CA SER A 439 -32.74 25.84 21.94
C SER A 439 -33.89 25.23 21.13
N LYS A 440 -33.62 24.71 19.93
CA LYS A 440 -34.63 24.09 19.06
C LYS A 440 -35.10 22.75 19.61
N LEU A 441 -34.17 22.00 20.23
CA LEU A 441 -34.46 20.72 20.88
C LEU A 441 -35.38 20.90 22.10
N TRP A 442 -35.12 21.89 22.95
CA TRP A 442 -35.98 22.19 24.11
C TRP A 442 -37.39 22.64 23.71
N ILE A 443 -37.52 23.51 22.71
CA ILE A 443 -38.83 23.96 22.19
C ILE A 443 -39.66 22.77 21.70
N TYR A 444 -39.03 21.86 20.95
CA TYR A 444 -39.71 20.67 20.43
C TYR A 444 -40.19 19.73 21.55
N GLN A 445 -39.37 19.51 22.58
CA GLN A 445 -39.76 18.67 23.72
C GLN A 445 -40.87 19.31 24.56
N ILE A 446 -40.82 20.62 24.79
CA ILE A 446 -41.87 21.35 25.51
C ILE A 446 -43.21 21.27 24.75
N LEU A 447 -43.18 21.44 23.43
CA LEU A 447 -44.37 21.32 22.58
C LEU A 447 -45.01 19.92 22.70
N LYS A 448 -44.20 18.85 22.70
CA LYS A 448 -44.68 17.47 22.90
C LYS A 448 -45.39 17.30 24.24
N ILE A 449 -44.81 17.83 25.33
CA ILE A 449 -45.41 17.75 26.67
C ILE A 449 -46.75 18.50 26.68
N ILE A 450 -46.83 19.70 26.09
CA ILE A 450 -48.08 20.48 26.02
C ILE A 450 -49.19 19.71 25.27
N ILE A 451 -48.88 19.12 24.12
CA ILE A 451 -49.86 18.33 23.34
C ILE A 451 -50.35 17.14 24.16
N LEU A 452 -49.44 16.47 24.88
CA LEU A 452 -49.77 15.34 25.74
C LEU A 452 -50.68 15.76 26.93
N GLU A 453 -50.40 16.90 27.56
CA GLU A 453 -51.23 17.46 28.64
C GLU A 453 -52.65 17.79 28.15
N LEU A 454 -52.77 18.46 26.99
CA LEU A 454 -54.08 18.76 26.39
C LEU A 454 -54.89 17.50 26.12
N TYR A 455 -54.24 16.43 25.65
CA TYR A 455 -54.87 15.14 25.46
C TYR A 455 -55.35 14.52 26.78
N PHE A 456 -54.53 14.55 27.84
CA PHE A 456 -54.95 14.02 29.14
C PHE A 456 -56.12 14.79 29.74
N ILE A 457 -56.14 16.12 29.63
CA ILE A 457 -57.26 16.96 30.06
C ILE A 457 -58.54 16.56 29.32
N TYR A 458 -58.46 16.37 27.99
CA TYR A 458 -59.60 15.93 27.18
C TYR A 458 -60.14 14.56 27.63
N VAL A 459 -59.26 13.58 27.80
CA VAL A 459 -59.64 12.23 28.24
C VAL A 459 -60.27 12.26 29.64
N LEU A 460 -59.72 13.06 30.55
CA LEU A 460 -60.25 13.23 31.91
C LEU A 460 -61.64 13.87 31.92
N GLY A 461 -61.90 14.83 31.03
CA GLY A 461 -63.22 15.44 30.86
C GLY A 461 -64.27 14.44 30.38
N VAL A 462 -63.95 13.64 29.36
CA VAL A 462 -64.84 12.57 28.89
C VAL A 462 -65.13 11.58 30.01
N PHE A 463 -64.12 11.24 30.82
CA PHE A 463 -64.27 10.34 31.97
C PHE A 463 -65.23 10.91 33.03
N ILE A 464 -65.03 12.15 33.46
CA ILE A 464 -65.84 12.77 34.53
C ILE A 464 -67.29 12.95 34.10
N GLN A 465 -67.54 13.40 32.86
CA GLN A 465 -68.90 13.57 32.35
C GLN A 465 -69.67 12.25 32.34
N LYS A 466 -69.01 11.15 31.94
CA LYS A 466 -69.60 9.81 31.94
C LYS A 466 -69.78 9.25 33.36
N PHE A 467 -68.83 9.53 34.26
CA PHE A 467 -68.93 9.14 35.66
C PHE A 467 -70.13 9.80 36.36
N LYS A 468 -70.32 11.12 36.16
CA LYS A 468 -71.49 11.85 36.69
C LYS A 468 -72.79 11.25 36.20
N TYR A 469 -72.90 11.00 34.90
CA TYR A 469 -74.08 10.36 34.30
C TYR A 469 -74.39 9.01 34.95
N SER A 470 -73.37 8.15 35.13
CA SER A 470 -73.53 6.84 35.79
C SER A 470 -74.03 6.99 37.24
N GLN A 471 -73.44 7.91 38.01
CA GLN A 471 -73.83 8.16 39.40
C GLN A 471 -75.25 8.74 39.53
N THR A 472 -75.64 9.70 38.69
CA THR A 472 -77.01 10.27 38.71
C THR A 472 -78.05 9.19 38.43
N CYS A 473 -77.81 8.31 37.44
CA CYS A 473 -78.68 7.17 37.17
C CYS A 473 -78.74 6.18 38.34
N TYR A 474 -77.62 5.94 39.03
CA TYR A 474 -77.56 5.07 40.20
C TYR A 474 -78.41 5.60 41.37
N TYR A 475 -78.28 6.89 41.71
CA TYR A 475 -79.07 7.48 42.80
C TYR A 475 -80.56 7.62 42.47
N LEU A 476 -80.92 7.97 41.23
CA LEU A 476 -82.33 8.00 40.79
C LEU A 476 -83.01 6.62 40.88
N ARG A 477 -82.24 5.55 40.65
CA ARG A 477 -82.71 4.17 40.83
C ARG A 477 -82.94 3.82 42.30
N ILE A 478 -82.04 4.20 43.20
CA ILE A 478 -82.18 3.95 44.65
C ILE A 478 -83.39 4.69 45.22
N LEU A 479 -83.64 5.92 44.76
CA LEU A 479 -84.78 6.74 45.18
C LEU A 479 -86.12 6.27 44.60
N LYS A 480 -86.14 5.24 43.73
CA LYS A 480 -87.34 4.69 43.06
C LYS A 480 -88.15 5.70 42.24
N ILE A 481 -87.57 6.85 41.88
CA ILE A 481 -88.24 7.90 41.09
C ILE A 481 -88.43 7.45 39.63
N LEU A 482 -87.50 6.65 39.10
CA LEU A 482 -87.55 6.09 37.73
C LEU A 482 -87.09 4.62 37.75
N PRO A 483 -87.82 3.68 37.12
CA PRO A 483 -87.42 2.28 37.03
C PRO A 483 -86.32 2.09 35.96
N ILE A 484 -85.11 2.54 36.25
CA ILE A 484 -83.95 2.37 35.37
C ILE A 484 -83.40 0.95 35.57
N SER A 485 -83.46 0.10 34.53
CA SER A 485 -82.89 -1.25 34.58
C SER A 485 -81.35 -1.17 34.65
N SER A 486 -80.70 -2.10 35.36
CA SER A 486 -79.23 -2.18 35.40
C SER A 486 -78.59 -2.34 34.02
N ASN A 487 -79.33 -2.94 33.07
CA ASN A 487 -78.85 -3.18 31.71
C ASN A 487 -78.95 -1.94 30.80
N SER A 488 -79.58 -0.85 31.28
CA SER A 488 -79.70 0.42 30.56
C SER A 488 -78.53 1.39 30.84
N ILE A 489 -77.72 1.10 31.86
CA ILE A 489 -76.55 1.91 32.22
C ILE A 489 -75.37 1.38 31.43
N LYS A 490 -75.04 2.05 30.31
CA LYS A 490 -73.82 1.84 29.55
C LYS A 490 -72.61 2.42 30.32
N ASP A 491 -72.21 1.76 31.40
CA ASP A 491 -71.01 2.15 32.16
C ASP A 491 -69.74 1.64 31.46
N TYR A 492 -69.28 2.43 30.48
CA TYR A 492 -68.00 2.20 29.82
C TYR A 492 -66.83 2.83 30.58
N SER A 493 -66.99 3.37 31.80
CA SER A 493 -65.87 3.96 32.55
C SER A 493 -64.78 2.91 32.82
N GLY A 494 -65.17 1.68 33.15
CA GLY A 494 -64.25 0.54 33.25
C GLY A 494 -63.61 0.15 31.91
N PHE A 495 -64.26 0.41 30.78
CA PHE A 495 -63.71 0.21 29.44
C PHE A 495 -62.70 1.29 29.06
N TYR A 496 -62.97 2.57 29.35
CA TYR A 496 -62.01 3.66 29.14
C TYR A 496 -60.82 3.56 30.09
N ILE A 497 -61.04 3.22 31.36
CA ILE A 497 -59.97 2.88 32.31
C ILE A 497 -59.17 1.69 31.76
N LYS A 498 -59.82 0.64 31.23
CA LYS A 498 -59.11 -0.46 30.57
C LYS A 498 -58.35 -0.03 29.32
N ILE A 499 -58.84 0.89 28.50
CA ILE A 499 -58.10 1.42 27.35
C ILE A 499 -56.84 2.16 27.81
N ILE A 500 -56.96 3.03 28.82
CA ILE A 500 -55.83 3.78 29.39
C ILE A 500 -54.84 2.83 30.09
N LEU A 501 -55.34 1.86 30.87
CA LEU A 501 -54.53 0.84 31.53
C LEU A 501 -53.83 -0.07 30.51
N ASN A 502 -54.52 -0.49 29.45
CA ASN A 502 -53.97 -1.32 28.38
C ASN A 502 -52.94 -0.52 27.57
N TYR A 503 -53.16 0.78 27.35
CA TYR A 503 -52.18 1.68 26.76
C TYR A 503 -50.90 1.79 27.61
N TYR A 504 -51.02 2.01 28.93
CA TYR A 504 -49.85 2.02 29.82
C TYR A 504 -49.14 0.65 29.91
N GLN A 505 -49.91 -0.45 29.91
CA GLN A 505 -49.37 -1.82 29.94
C GLN A 505 -48.67 -2.20 28.62
N LEU A 506 -49.28 -1.89 27.46
CA LEU A 506 -48.71 -2.16 26.13
C LEU A 506 -47.50 -1.28 25.84
N SER A 507 -47.50 -0.02 26.27
CA SER A 507 -46.35 0.88 26.14
C SER A 507 -45.12 0.41 26.94
N ALA A 508 -45.32 -0.38 28.00
CA ALA A 508 -44.27 -0.94 28.83
C ALA A 508 -43.85 -2.37 28.41
N LEU A 509 -44.74 -3.13 27.77
CA LEU A 509 -44.49 -4.51 27.31
C LEU A 509 -43.91 -4.58 25.89
N LEU A 510 -44.15 -3.60 25.03
CA LEU A 510 -43.61 -3.56 23.65
C LEU A 510 -42.15 -3.06 23.57
N ILE A 511 -41.35 -3.40 24.58
CA ILE A 511 -39.90 -3.38 24.46
C ILE A 511 -39.51 -4.68 23.76
N ALA A 512 -39.09 -4.51 22.50
CA ALA A 512 -38.75 -5.52 21.49
C ALA A 512 -39.92 -6.05 20.64
N GLN A 513 -40.22 -5.34 19.56
CA GLN A 513 -40.70 -6.00 18.33
C GLN A 513 -39.81 -5.58 17.15
N PRO A 514 -39.36 -6.53 16.31
CA PRO A 514 -38.55 -6.27 15.13
C PRO A 514 -39.40 -5.60 14.04
N LYS A 515 -38.78 -4.65 13.33
CA LYS A 515 -39.39 -3.88 12.26
C LYS A 515 -39.62 -4.75 11.01
N VAL A 516 -40.79 -5.35 10.89
CA VAL A 516 -41.32 -5.83 9.61
C VAL A 516 -42.74 -5.31 9.53
N ILE A 517 -42.95 -4.25 8.74
CA ILE A 517 -44.18 -3.80 8.06
C ILE A 517 -44.01 -2.31 7.73
N SER A 518 -43.90 -2.01 6.44
CA SER A 518 -43.84 -0.66 5.87
C SER A 518 -45.26 -0.10 5.71
N ILE A 519 -45.67 0.87 6.54
CA ILE A 519 -46.98 1.52 6.36
C ILE A 519 -46.87 3.03 6.62
N HIS A 520 -47.04 3.81 5.55
CA HIS A 520 -47.11 5.28 5.50
C HIS A 520 -48.32 5.90 6.22
N LEU A 521 -49.07 5.13 7.03
CA LEU A 521 -50.23 5.60 7.82
C LEU A 521 -50.02 5.50 9.35
N ASN A 522 -48.82 5.09 9.79
CA ASN A 522 -48.52 4.86 11.21
C ASN A 522 -48.02 6.09 11.97
N TRP A 523 -48.11 7.31 11.42
CA TRP A 523 -47.56 8.50 12.09
C TRP A 523 -48.24 8.79 13.43
N LEU A 524 -49.57 8.75 13.48
CA LEU A 524 -50.35 8.90 14.72
C LEU A 524 -50.12 7.73 15.70
N ASN A 525 -50.05 6.50 15.20
CA ASN A 525 -49.90 5.32 16.05
C ASN A 525 -48.46 5.12 16.57
N ASN A 526 -47.44 5.60 15.86
CA ASN A 526 -46.08 5.63 16.35
C ASN A 526 -45.89 6.75 17.38
N ILE A 527 -46.44 7.95 17.11
CA ILE A 527 -46.40 9.10 18.04
C ILE A 527 -47.12 8.79 19.35
N ILE A 528 -48.29 8.16 19.26
CA ILE A 528 -49.13 7.92 20.43
C ILE A 528 -48.85 6.54 21.01
N GLY A 529 -48.67 5.48 20.21
CA GLY A 529 -48.56 4.09 20.70
C GLY A 529 -47.25 3.72 21.42
N SER A 530 -46.20 4.55 21.37
CA SER A 530 -44.89 4.28 21.98
C SER A 530 -44.29 5.47 22.76
N GLY A 531 -45.15 6.24 23.45
CA GLY A 531 -44.80 7.53 24.06
C GLY A 531 -43.54 7.56 24.94
N GLY A 532 -43.23 6.50 25.69
CA GLY A 532 -42.02 6.46 26.53
C GLY A 532 -40.70 6.46 25.76
N VAL A 533 -40.62 5.71 24.65
CA VAL A 533 -39.42 5.65 23.81
C VAL A 533 -39.28 6.95 23.01
N GLN A 534 -40.38 7.47 22.48
CA GLN A 534 -40.38 8.72 21.70
C GLN A 534 -40.05 9.98 22.50
N VAL A 535 -40.34 9.99 23.79
CA VAL A 535 -39.92 11.08 24.71
C VAL A 535 -38.43 10.97 25.03
N SER A 536 -37.86 9.75 25.04
CA SER A 536 -36.42 9.53 25.26
C SER A 536 -35.53 9.72 24.02
N LEU A 537 -36.09 9.65 22.80
CA LEU A 537 -35.33 9.91 21.58
C LEU A 537 -34.84 11.37 21.57
N GLY A 538 -33.57 11.57 21.20
CA GLY A 538 -32.91 12.87 21.19
C GLY A 538 -32.53 13.45 22.57
N SER A 539 -32.89 12.80 23.68
CA SER A 539 -32.54 13.29 25.03
C SER A 539 -31.04 13.25 25.31
N SER A 540 -30.31 12.39 24.59
CA SER A 540 -28.85 12.33 24.64
C SER A 540 -28.17 13.57 24.06
N CYS A 541 -28.82 14.28 23.12
CA CYS A 541 -28.33 15.57 22.62
C CYS A 541 -28.50 16.69 23.66
N LEU A 542 -29.51 16.62 24.54
CA LEU A 542 -29.79 17.65 25.55
C LEU A 542 -28.78 17.68 26.70
N ALA A 543 -28.04 16.59 26.93
CA ALA A 543 -27.00 16.54 27.94
C ALA A 543 -25.63 16.88 27.34
N SER A 544 -24.83 17.60 28.11
CA SER A 544 -23.45 17.91 27.74
C SER A 544 -22.61 16.63 27.67
N GLU A 545 -21.65 16.60 26.74
CA GLU A 545 -20.71 15.49 26.58
C GLU A 545 -20.00 15.13 27.90
N LYS A 546 -19.58 16.16 28.66
CA LYS A 546 -18.91 16.00 29.96
C LYS A 546 -19.77 15.24 30.96
N THR A 547 -21.07 15.54 31.01
CA THR A 547 -22.02 14.85 31.90
C THR A 547 -22.19 13.38 31.51
N ILE A 548 -22.31 13.09 30.21
CA ILE A 548 -22.48 11.72 29.72
C ILE A 548 -21.21 10.89 29.96
N ARG A 549 -20.01 11.46 29.76
CA ARG A 549 -18.74 10.77 30.03
C ARG A 549 -18.54 10.45 31.52
N GLN A 550 -18.94 11.34 32.42
CA GLN A 550 -18.80 11.13 33.86
C GLN A 550 -19.73 10.03 34.40
N ILE A 551 -20.95 9.95 33.88
CA ILE A 551 -21.96 8.98 34.34
C ILE A 551 -21.83 7.65 33.60
N GLY A 552 -21.37 7.67 32.35
CA GLY A 552 -21.39 6.53 31.43
C GLY A 552 -22.69 6.49 30.63
N THR A 553 -22.60 6.17 29.34
CA THR A 553 -23.72 6.22 28.38
C THR A 553 -24.89 5.33 28.79
N ILE A 554 -24.61 4.10 29.24
CA ILE A 554 -25.63 3.12 29.65
C ILE A 554 -26.36 3.60 30.92
N LEU A 555 -25.61 4.07 31.92
CA LEU A 555 -26.17 4.58 33.17
C LEU A 555 -27.01 5.85 32.92
N PHE A 556 -26.54 6.73 32.05
CA PHE A 556 -27.26 7.94 31.66
C PHE A 556 -28.61 7.62 30.96
N GLN A 557 -28.60 6.72 29.97
CA GLN A 557 -29.84 6.30 29.31
C GLN A 557 -30.81 5.61 30.27
N THR A 558 -30.29 4.78 31.17
CA THR A 558 -31.09 4.09 32.21
C THR A 558 -31.73 5.10 33.15
N GLN A 559 -30.97 6.09 33.63
CA GLN A 559 -31.49 7.16 34.50
C GLN A 559 -32.61 7.95 33.81
N ILE A 560 -32.44 8.33 32.54
CA ILE A 560 -33.49 9.03 31.78
C ILE A 560 -34.77 8.20 31.72
N GLN A 561 -34.65 6.90 31.44
CA GLN A 561 -35.82 6.00 31.42
C GLN A 561 -36.50 5.87 32.78
N PHE A 562 -35.75 5.95 33.88
CA PHE A 562 -36.31 6.00 35.24
C PHE A 562 -36.98 7.34 35.57
N PHE A 563 -36.51 8.45 35.01
CA PHE A 563 -37.11 9.77 35.24
C PHE A 563 -38.47 9.95 34.55
N VAL A 564 -38.69 9.33 33.39
CA VAL A 564 -39.96 9.42 32.64
C VAL A 564 -41.20 9.11 33.51
N PRO A 565 -41.30 7.97 34.23
CA PRO A 565 -42.45 7.70 35.08
C PRO A 565 -42.57 8.63 36.29
N ILE A 566 -41.46 9.18 36.80
CA ILE A 566 -41.48 10.16 37.91
C ILE A 566 -42.07 11.48 37.43
N VAL A 567 -41.65 11.95 36.26
CA VAL A 567 -42.21 13.15 35.62
C VAL A 567 -43.70 12.96 35.35
N ALA A 568 -44.11 11.78 34.83
CA ALA A 568 -45.51 11.47 34.62
C ALA A 568 -46.34 11.52 35.92
N LEU A 569 -45.81 11.02 37.04
CA LEU A 569 -46.46 11.11 38.35
C LEU A 569 -46.58 12.55 38.85
N ALA A 570 -45.61 13.41 38.52
CA ALA A 570 -45.65 14.84 38.86
C ALA A 570 -46.64 15.63 37.98
N LEU A 571 -46.86 15.20 36.73
CA LEU A 571 -47.82 15.84 35.81
C LEU A 571 -49.27 15.59 36.22
N ILE A 572 -49.61 14.41 36.75
CA ILE A 572 -50.98 14.07 37.20
C ILE A 572 -51.65 15.15 38.08
N PRO A 573 -51.06 15.63 39.19
CA PRO A 573 -51.67 16.66 40.01
C PRO A 573 -51.79 18.00 39.27
N ILE A 574 -50.89 18.30 38.33
CA ILE A 574 -50.94 19.49 37.48
C ILE A 574 -52.14 19.39 36.53
N THR A 575 -52.33 18.24 35.87
CA THR A 575 -53.47 17.97 34.99
C THR A 575 -54.81 18.08 35.76
N LEU A 576 -54.88 17.54 36.98
CA LEU A 576 -56.06 17.64 37.84
C LEU A 576 -56.35 19.08 38.28
N TYR A 577 -55.30 19.85 38.60
CA TYR A 577 -55.41 21.27 38.95
C TYR A 577 -55.94 22.09 37.76
N TYR A 578 -55.36 21.95 36.58
CA TYR A 578 -55.82 22.65 35.38
C TYR A 578 -57.25 22.26 35.01
N TYR A 579 -57.60 20.98 35.14
CA TYR A 579 -58.97 20.54 34.90
C TYR A 579 -59.97 21.20 35.86
N LYS A 580 -59.63 21.29 37.16
CA LYS A 580 -60.44 21.96 38.18
C LYS A 580 -60.68 23.44 37.85
N ASP A 581 -59.62 24.12 37.40
CA ASP A 581 -59.67 25.54 37.05
C ASP A 581 -60.50 25.78 35.77
N PHE A 582 -60.30 24.97 34.72
CA PHE A 582 -61.03 25.08 33.46
C PHE A 582 -62.51 24.76 33.58
N THR A 583 -62.88 23.72 34.34
CA THR A 583 -64.27 23.24 34.43
C THR A 583 -65.07 23.89 35.56
N LYS A 584 -64.39 24.60 36.48
CA LYS A 584 -64.97 25.18 37.71
C LYS A 584 -65.70 24.16 38.59
N GLU A 585 -65.44 22.87 38.40
CA GLU A 585 -66.05 21.79 39.17
C GLU A 585 -65.26 21.50 40.44
N GLN A 586 -65.93 21.36 41.58
CA GLN A 586 -65.27 20.94 42.82
C GLN A 586 -64.99 19.43 42.80
N LEU A 587 -63.77 19.06 42.42
CA LEU A 587 -63.24 17.71 42.66
C LEU A 587 -63.11 17.49 44.17
N ARG A 588 -63.79 16.45 44.67
CA ARG A 588 -63.70 16.02 46.07
C ARG A 588 -62.44 15.16 46.28
N PRO A 589 -61.80 15.20 47.47
CA PRO A 589 -60.50 14.57 47.73
C PRO A 589 -60.45 13.05 47.50
N TYR A 590 -61.58 12.35 47.50
CA TYR A 590 -61.60 10.92 47.16
C TYR A 590 -61.36 10.64 45.66
N HIS A 591 -61.64 11.59 44.76
CA HIS A 591 -61.31 11.46 43.34
C HIS A 591 -59.80 11.48 43.12
N ASP A 592 -59.08 12.34 43.86
CA ASP A 592 -57.63 12.40 43.87
C ASP A 592 -57.05 11.06 44.37
N ILE A 593 -57.62 10.51 45.45
CA ILE A 593 -57.19 9.22 46.02
C ILE A 593 -57.47 8.06 45.07
N ILE A 594 -58.61 8.03 44.36
CA ILE A 594 -58.93 6.94 43.41
C ILE A 594 -58.00 7.01 42.19
N PHE A 595 -57.74 8.22 41.68
CA PHE A 595 -56.83 8.41 40.57
C PHE A 595 -55.41 8.00 40.97
N TYR A 596 -54.90 8.51 42.10
CA TYR A 596 -53.60 8.13 42.67
C TYR A 596 -53.50 6.64 42.96
N LYS A 597 -54.53 6.02 43.55
CA LYS A 597 -54.54 4.58 43.86
C LYS A 597 -54.53 3.74 42.59
N SER A 598 -55.20 4.18 41.52
CA SER A 598 -55.16 3.51 40.22
C SER A 598 -53.79 3.57 39.55
N THR A 599 -53.05 4.68 39.70
CA THR A 599 -51.68 4.85 39.20
C THR A 599 -50.59 4.29 40.13
N TYR A 600 -50.80 4.25 41.46
CA TYR A 600 -49.85 3.74 42.46
C TYR A 600 -49.86 2.20 42.57
N LEU A 601 -51.03 1.56 42.44
CA LEU A 601 -51.11 0.10 42.32
C LEU A 601 -50.39 -0.43 41.06
N GLN A 602 -50.11 0.42 40.07
CA GLN A 602 -49.30 0.09 38.90
C GLN A 602 -47.79 0.20 39.14
N THR A 603 -47.30 1.10 40.01
CA THR A 603 -45.86 1.19 40.31
C THR A 603 -45.40 0.11 41.29
N SER A 604 -46.23 -0.31 42.25
CA SER A 604 -45.85 -1.36 43.22
C SER A 604 -45.84 -2.78 42.62
N ARG A 605 -46.70 -3.09 41.64
CA ARG A 605 -46.69 -4.38 40.92
C ARG A 605 -45.49 -4.54 39.96
N LYS A 606 -44.75 -3.47 39.66
CA LYS A 606 -43.53 -3.51 38.83
C LYS A 606 -42.28 -3.97 39.61
N LEU A 607 -42.27 -3.93 40.94
CA LEU A 607 -41.09 -4.30 41.75
C LEU A 607 -40.96 -5.81 42.06
N THR A 608 -42.02 -6.60 41.80
CA THR A 608 -42.07 -8.03 42.19
C THR A 608 -41.96 -9.03 41.04
N LEU A 609 -41.68 -8.57 39.82
CA LEU A 609 -41.48 -9.45 38.66
C LEU A 609 -40.10 -9.23 38.03
N GLN A 610 -39.06 -9.71 38.72
CA GLN A 610 -37.81 -10.12 38.06
C GLN A 610 -37.97 -11.55 37.53
N PRO A 611 -37.72 -11.83 36.24
CA PRO A 611 -37.66 -13.20 35.77
C PRO A 611 -36.29 -13.79 36.10
N ASN A 612 -36.25 -14.62 37.13
CA ASN A 612 -35.31 -15.73 37.18
C ASN A 612 -35.57 -16.63 35.96
N ARG A 613 -34.68 -16.59 34.96
CA ARG A 613 -34.25 -17.70 34.06
C ARG A 613 -33.77 -17.16 32.70
N LEU A 614 -32.47 -16.97 32.59
CA LEU A 614 -31.72 -17.07 31.33
C LEU A 614 -30.42 -17.83 31.66
N ILE A 615 -30.54 -19.17 31.69
CA ILE A 615 -29.43 -20.11 31.50
C ILE A 615 -29.94 -21.15 30.51
N SER A 616 -29.61 -20.93 29.24
CA SER A 616 -29.36 -21.94 28.21
C SER A 616 -28.88 -21.21 26.97
#